data_AF-A0A841RTV9-F1
#
_entry.id   AF-A0A841RTV9-F1
#
_cell.length_a   1.000
_cell.length_b   1.000
_cell.length_c   1.000
_cell.angle_alpha   90.00
_cell.angle_beta   90.00
_cell.angle_gamma   90.00
#
_symmetry.space_group_name_H-M   'P 1'
#
loop_
_entity.id
_entity.type
_entity.pdbx_description
1 polymer ?
#
loop_
_entity_poly.entity_id
_entity_poly.type
_entity_poly.pdbx_seq_one_letter_code
_entity_poly.pdbx_strand_id
1 'polypeptide(L)'
;MEIRLLEKGYKNSEELYHDFINDRIDPSNAYFSNEVVEIKNAPDFPIYMAKLSGEEVKNAFLEAFHTIAESYLDTERDLILDERFWHSLLIQEKRDYLLEKYPQIHTGINEFRKIVVKKFDWENYIYKVILGAQYITDNISGETERERYYHLIIDNLDVYNYLIKYELFRNDQFIINILDIIDELDISKLAKAKIKGREDLGDDERYGRRVLFEFNKSYPVVMAPMLEKEELKKLFITYLNYYYDVTTIIPKEEIPTELLNESEDQEEDSSDDIAPMLSDMVDKVEHRTGEVTFDHTDDKSQVAEVQVSTLVKENHLQDEKVQTDPLLTYLEKVDLSYIDRRDKGGFLWVIGDRSIRRHLNPLKQEGIKYKYKPIGSKVTANRPAWLFYD
;
A
#
# COMPACT_ATOMS: atom_id res chain seq x y z
N MET A 1 -1.52 28.07 -18.12
CA MET A 1 -0.35 27.57 -18.87
C MET A 1 -0.67 26.19 -19.39
N GLU A 2 -0.28 25.90 -20.63
CA GLU A 2 -0.54 24.63 -21.30
C GLU A 2 0.64 23.68 -21.10
N ILE A 3 0.35 22.44 -20.70
CA ILE A 3 1.34 21.37 -20.52
C ILE A 3 0.99 20.24 -21.48
N ARG A 4 1.86 19.95 -22.44
CA ARG A 4 1.70 18.81 -23.34
C ARG A 4 2.13 17.53 -22.64
N LEU A 5 1.27 16.51 -22.60
CA LEU A 5 1.59 15.27 -21.89
C LEU A 5 2.59 14.44 -22.69
N LEU A 6 3.56 13.85 -22.01
CA LEU A 6 4.52 12.88 -22.56
C LEU A 6 3.81 11.63 -23.09
N GLU A 7 4.30 11.07 -24.18
CA GLU A 7 3.81 9.83 -24.80
C GLU A 7 4.17 8.60 -23.95
N LYS A 8 3.39 7.52 -24.03
CA LYS A 8 3.71 6.28 -23.30
C LYS A 8 5.11 5.77 -23.66
N GLY A 9 5.86 5.34 -22.65
CA GLY A 9 7.23 4.81 -22.84
C GLY A 9 8.35 5.86 -22.76
N TYR A 10 8.04 7.15 -22.57
CA TYR A 10 9.02 8.24 -22.44
C TYR A 10 10.19 7.97 -21.49
N LYS A 11 9.98 7.20 -20.41
CA LYS A 11 11.03 6.83 -19.43
C LYS A 11 12.23 6.09 -20.05
N ASN A 12 12.00 5.41 -21.17
CA ASN A 12 13.03 4.66 -21.90
C ASN A 12 13.78 5.53 -22.91
N SER A 13 13.33 6.76 -23.16
CA SER A 13 13.96 7.67 -24.12
C SER A 13 15.24 8.27 -23.55
N GLU A 14 16.39 7.90 -24.13
CA GLU A 14 17.67 8.57 -23.85
C GLU A 14 17.73 9.96 -24.50
N GLU A 15 17.06 10.11 -25.65
CA GLU A 15 16.92 11.38 -26.36
C GLU A 15 16.27 12.44 -25.47
N LEU A 16 15.20 12.09 -24.75
CA LEU A 16 14.53 12.99 -23.80
C LEU A 16 15.50 13.52 -22.73
N TYR A 17 16.39 12.67 -22.20
CA TYR A 17 17.40 13.09 -21.24
C TYR A 17 18.42 14.05 -21.88
N HIS A 18 18.91 13.72 -23.07
CA HIS A 18 19.86 14.58 -23.78
C HIS A 18 19.24 15.94 -24.14
N ASP A 19 18.00 15.96 -24.61
CA ASP A 19 17.29 17.20 -24.91
C ASP A 19 17.04 18.01 -23.65
N PHE A 20 16.65 17.36 -22.54
CA PHE A 20 16.48 18.01 -21.25
C PHE A 20 17.77 18.68 -20.78
N ILE A 21 18.92 17.99 -20.81
CA ILE A 21 20.20 18.57 -20.38
C ILE A 21 20.66 19.70 -21.31
N ASN A 22 20.44 19.57 -22.62
CA ASN A 22 20.97 20.50 -23.62
C ASN A 22 20.02 21.66 -23.97
N ASP A 23 18.88 21.78 -23.27
CA ASP A 23 17.84 22.79 -23.55
C ASP A 23 17.29 22.67 -24.98
N ARG A 24 16.92 21.45 -25.36
CA ARG A 24 16.39 21.11 -26.70
C ARG A 24 15.06 20.37 -26.64
N ILE A 25 14.33 20.52 -25.53
CA ILE A 25 12.99 19.94 -25.41
C ILE A 25 12.08 20.57 -26.47
N ASP A 26 11.61 19.74 -27.39
CA ASP A 26 10.72 20.15 -28.47
C ASP A 26 9.36 19.45 -28.28
N PRO A 27 8.27 20.20 -28.02
CA PRO A 27 6.91 19.65 -27.92
C PRO A 27 6.43 18.86 -29.15
N SER A 28 7.12 18.97 -30.29
CA SER A 28 6.84 18.21 -31.51
C SER A 28 7.58 16.86 -31.60
N ASN A 29 8.48 16.57 -30.66
CA ASN A 29 9.21 15.30 -30.62
C ASN A 29 8.29 14.12 -30.27
N ALA A 30 8.65 12.91 -30.70
CA ALA A 30 7.90 11.67 -30.53
C ALA A 30 7.70 11.24 -29.07
N TYR A 31 8.45 11.80 -28.12
CA TYR A 31 8.22 11.57 -26.68
C TYR A 31 7.08 12.41 -26.10
N PHE A 32 6.43 13.27 -26.88
CA PHE A 32 5.18 13.95 -26.51
C PHE A 32 3.97 13.39 -27.25
N SER A 33 2.84 13.43 -26.56
CA SER A 33 1.53 13.10 -27.13
C SER A 33 0.81 14.35 -27.64
N ASN A 34 -0.38 14.15 -28.21
CA ASN A 34 -1.27 15.26 -28.60
C ASN A 34 -2.15 15.77 -27.44
N GLU A 35 -2.11 15.11 -26.28
CA GLU A 35 -2.88 15.50 -25.10
C GLU A 35 -2.24 16.73 -24.46
N VAL A 36 -3.07 17.73 -24.15
CA VAL A 36 -2.66 18.98 -23.50
C VAL A 36 -3.57 19.20 -22.30
N VAL A 37 -2.98 19.63 -21.19
CA VAL A 37 -3.71 20.01 -19.97
C VAL A 37 -3.39 21.45 -19.61
N GLU A 38 -4.35 22.13 -19.00
CA GLU A 38 -4.20 23.52 -18.58
C GLU A 38 -4.13 23.60 -17.05
N ILE A 39 -3.13 24.32 -16.55
CA ILE A 39 -3.01 24.65 -15.12
C ILE A 39 -2.88 26.17 -14.96
N LYS A 40 -3.26 26.69 -13.78
CA LYS A 40 -3.28 28.13 -13.51
C LYS A 40 -1.86 28.71 -13.43
N ASN A 41 -1.03 28.10 -12.62
CA ASN A 41 0.38 28.43 -12.41
C ASN A 41 1.14 27.15 -12.06
N ALA A 42 2.48 27.24 -12.10
CA ALA A 42 3.36 26.20 -11.63
C ALA A 42 4.52 26.86 -10.88
N PRO A 43 4.37 27.20 -9.58
CA PRO A 43 5.51 27.62 -8.76
C PRO A 43 6.49 26.46 -8.56
N ASP A 44 7.75 26.79 -8.30
CA ASP A 44 8.79 25.82 -7.96
C ASP A 44 8.64 25.35 -6.51
N PHE A 45 9.03 24.10 -6.26
CA PHE A 45 9.08 23.53 -4.92
C PHE A 45 10.03 22.33 -4.89
N PRO A 46 10.53 21.92 -3.71
CA PRO A 46 11.46 20.80 -3.62
C PRO A 46 10.78 19.47 -3.96
N ILE A 47 11.29 18.78 -4.99
CA ILE A 47 10.73 17.50 -5.48
C ILE A 47 11.57 16.28 -5.12
N TYR A 48 12.77 16.48 -4.56
CA TYR A 48 13.68 15.41 -4.19
C TYR A 48 14.52 15.79 -2.98
N MET A 49 14.36 15.05 -1.88
CA MET A 49 14.91 15.44 -0.57
C MET A 49 15.87 14.40 0.03
N ALA A 50 16.26 13.37 -0.74
CA ALA A 50 17.00 12.22 -0.20
C ALA A 50 18.43 12.54 0.29
N LYS A 51 19.00 13.69 -0.11
CA LYS A 51 20.35 14.12 0.31
C LYS A 51 20.33 15.20 1.41
N LEU A 52 19.14 15.66 1.81
CA LEU A 52 19.00 16.68 2.85
C LEU A 52 19.09 16.04 4.24
N SER A 53 19.42 16.84 5.26
CA SER A 53 19.48 16.35 6.63
C SER A 53 18.95 17.37 7.65
N GLY A 54 18.48 16.87 8.79
CA GLY A 54 18.02 17.70 9.90
C GLY A 54 16.95 18.73 9.48
N GLU A 55 17.23 19.99 9.76
CA GLU A 55 16.30 21.11 9.51
C GLU A 55 16.05 21.36 8.01
N GLU A 56 17.02 21.04 7.15
CA GLU A 56 16.87 21.23 5.70
C GLU A 56 15.74 20.35 5.14
N VAL A 57 15.59 19.13 5.67
CA VAL A 57 14.48 18.23 5.30
C VAL A 57 13.16 18.86 5.71
N LYS A 58 13.07 19.40 6.93
CA LYS A 58 11.84 20.01 7.45
C LYS A 58 11.40 21.18 6.58
N ASN A 59 12.31 22.13 6.35
CA ASN A 59 12.04 23.30 5.54
C ASN A 59 11.62 22.93 4.11
N ALA A 60 12.30 21.95 3.50
CA ALA A 60 11.96 21.51 2.15
C ALA A 60 10.56 20.86 2.06
N PHE A 61 10.17 20.07 3.06
CA PHE A 61 8.82 19.50 3.10
C PHE A 61 7.76 20.57 3.35
N LEU A 62 7.98 21.52 4.26
CA LEU A 62 7.04 22.62 4.50
C LEU A 62 6.85 23.47 3.23
N GLU A 63 7.95 23.88 2.60
CA GLU A 63 7.94 24.60 1.31
C GLU A 63 7.10 23.84 0.26
N ALA A 64 7.29 22.53 0.16
CA ALA A 64 6.52 21.69 -0.75
C ALA A 64 5.04 21.60 -0.36
N PHE A 65 4.70 21.41 0.92
CA PHE A 65 3.32 21.35 1.38
C PHE A 65 2.57 22.65 1.09
N HIS A 66 3.14 23.81 1.45
CA HIS A 66 2.56 25.11 1.15
C HIS A 66 2.33 25.30 -0.34
N THR A 67 3.38 25.04 -1.14
CA THR A 67 3.31 25.27 -2.59
C THR A 67 2.26 24.38 -3.25
N ILE A 68 2.18 23.10 -2.87
CA ILE A 68 1.16 22.19 -3.38
C ILE A 68 -0.24 22.64 -2.95
N ALA A 69 -0.43 22.95 -1.67
CA ALA A 69 -1.72 23.36 -1.11
C ALA A 69 -2.26 24.64 -1.76
N GLU A 70 -1.41 25.64 -1.99
CA GLU A 70 -1.81 26.95 -2.49
C GLU A 70 -1.96 27.02 -4.01
N SER A 71 -1.22 26.21 -4.76
CA SER A 71 -1.12 26.37 -6.23
C SER A 71 -1.50 25.14 -7.04
N TYR A 72 -1.44 23.93 -6.48
CA TYR A 72 -1.70 22.71 -7.24
C TYR A 72 -2.99 21.99 -6.86
N LEU A 73 -3.47 22.09 -5.61
CA LEU A 73 -4.70 21.41 -5.18
C LEU A 73 -5.99 21.93 -5.83
N ASP A 74 -5.97 23.15 -6.39
CA ASP A 74 -7.08 23.69 -7.19
C ASP A 74 -7.22 22.99 -8.57
N THR A 75 -6.24 22.17 -8.96
CA THR A 75 -6.25 21.39 -10.20
C THR A 75 -7.04 20.09 -10.01
N GLU A 76 -7.63 19.55 -11.09
CA GLU A 76 -8.40 18.30 -11.04
C GLU A 76 -7.61 17.17 -10.36
N ARG A 77 -8.28 16.48 -9.43
CA ARG A 77 -7.64 15.45 -8.58
C ARG A 77 -6.98 14.33 -9.40
N ASP A 78 -7.65 13.88 -10.45
CA ASP A 78 -7.14 12.81 -11.30
C ASP A 78 -5.87 13.24 -12.05
N LEU A 79 -5.77 14.53 -12.37
CA LEU A 79 -4.60 15.10 -13.04
C LEU A 79 -3.41 15.24 -12.09
N ILE A 80 -3.61 15.78 -10.87
CA ILE A 80 -2.51 15.89 -9.89
C ILE A 80 -2.06 14.53 -9.35
N LEU A 81 -2.85 13.48 -9.50
CA LEU A 81 -2.45 12.10 -9.20
C LEU A 81 -1.95 11.33 -10.43
N ASP A 82 -1.78 11.99 -11.58
CA ASP A 82 -1.22 11.40 -12.79
C ASP A 82 0.31 11.57 -12.84
N GLU A 83 1.02 10.45 -12.97
CA GLU A 83 2.47 10.41 -13.18
C GLU A 83 2.92 11.17 -14.43
N ARG A 84 2.23 10.97 -15.56
CA ARG A 84 2.57 11.60 -16.85
C ARG A 84 2.47 13.11 -16.72
N PHE A 85 1.46 13.62 -16.02
CA PHE A 85 1.32 15.06 -15.78
C PHE A 85 2.55 15.64 -15.11
N TRP A 86 2.96 15.10 -13.96
CA TRP A 86 4.12 15.62 -13.23
C TRP A 86 5.40 15.57 -14.03
N HIS A 87 5.68 14.45 -14.70
CA HIS A 87 6.89 14.36 -15.51
C HIS A 87 6.86 15.33 -16.70
N SER A 88 5.70 15.53 -17.30
CA SER A 88 5.52 16.49 -18.40
C SER A 88 5.74 17.92 -17.93
N LEU A 89 5.20 18.28 -16.77
CA LEU A 89 5.39 19.59 -16.14
C LEU A 89 6.87 19.82 -15.81
N LEU A 90 7.52 18.85 -15.17
CA LEU A 90 8.92 18.95 -14.77
C LEU A 90 9.86 19.13 -15.98
N ILE A 91 9.57 18.42 -17.07
CA ILE A 91 10.38 18.46 -18.30
C ILE A 91 10.21 19.78 -19.05
N GLN A 92 8.98 20.29 -19.17
CA GLN A 92 8.71 21.49 -19.96
C GLN A 92 9.01 22.78 -19.21
N GLU A 93 8.69 22.83 -17.92
CA GLU A 93 8.60 24.12 -17.20
C GLU A 93 9.63 24.27 -16.08
N LYS A 94 10.26 23.17 -15.65
CA LYS A 94 11.07 23.15 -14.42
C LYS A 94 12.54 22.88 -14.64
N ARG A 95 13.00 22.86 -15.89
CA ARG A 95 14.38 22.52 -16.26
C ARG A 95 15.40 23.30 -15.44
N ASP A 96 15.35 24.63 -15.49
CA ASP A 96 16.37 25.48 -14.88
C ASP A 96 16.40 25.32 -13.36
N TYR A 97 15.23 25.35 -12.72
CA TYR A 97 15.08 25.07 -11.29
C TYR A 97 15.67 23.71 -10.91
N LEU A 98 15.36 22.66 -11.68
CA LEU A 98 15.82 21.30 -11.39
C LEU A 98 17.34 21.16 -11.54
N LEU A 99 17.93 21.75 -12.56
CA LEU A 99 19.38 21.69 -12.78
C LEU A 99 20.15 22.50 -11.74
N GLU A 100 19.60 23.63 -11.28
CA GLU A 100 20.18 24.44 -10.19
C GLU A 100 20.06 23.72 -8.83
N LYS A 101 18.86 23.26 -8.48
CA LYS A 101 18.57 22.64 -7.18
C LYS A 101 19.17 21.23 -7.05
N TYR A 102 19.23 20.49 -8.15
CA TYR A 102 19.66 19.09 -8.21
C TYR A 102 20.75 18.87 -9.26
N PRO A 103 21.96 19.42 -9.08
CA PRO A 103 23.02 19.38 -10.07
C PRO A 103 23.48 17.96 -10.42
N GLN A 104 23.22 16.96 -9.56
CA GLN A 104 23.47 15.56 -9.88
C GLN A 104 22.71 15.04 -11.11
N ILE A 105 21.65 15.71 -11.57
CA ILE A 105 20.96 15.35 -12.81
C ILE A 105 21.94 15.36 -14.01
N HIS A 106 22.97 16.23 -13.99
CA HIS A 106 24.01 16.26 -15.01
C HIS A 106 24.95 15.04 -15.01
N THR A 107 24.98 14.26 -13.92
CA THR A 107 25.93 13.15 -13.79
C THR A 107 25.53 11.92 -14.60
N GLY A 108 24.27 11.83 -15.04
CA GLY A 108 23.82 10.77 -15.93
C GLY A 108 22.31 10.54 -15.91
N ILE A 109 21.85 9.79 -16.91
CA ILE A 109 20.43 9.45 -17.10
C ILE A 109 19.80 8.75 -15.90
N ASN A 110 20.58 8.03 -15.10
CA ASN A 110 20.08 7.37 -13.89
C ASN A 110 19.66 8.36 -12.81
N GLU A 111 20.42 9.44 -12.58
CA GLU A 111 20.03 10.49 -11.64
C GLU A 111 18.85 11.29 -12.18
N PHE A 112 18.80 11.57 -13.49
CA PHE A 112 17.62 12.13 -14.15
C PHE A 112 16.37 11.27 -13.91
N ARG A 113 16.46 9.95 -14.13
CA ARG A 113 15.35 9.02 -13.89
C ARG A 113 14.92 8.95 -12.43
N LYS A 114 15.87 9.09 -11.51
CA LYS A 114 15.62 9.05 -10.07
C LYS A 114 14.95 10.32 -9.52
N ILE A 115 15.13 11.45 -10.20
CA ILE A 115 14.69 12.76 -9.73
C ILE A 115 13.52 13.30 -10.54
N VAL A 116 13.65 13.32 -11.87
CA VAL A 116 12.71 14.00 -12.78
C VAL A 116 11.58 13.07 -13.23
N VAL A 117 11.92 11.82 -13.60
CA VAL A 117 10.93 10.83 -14.09
C VAL A 117 10.78 9.63 -13.16
N LYS A 118 10.93 9.86 -11.84
CA LYS A 118 10.79 8.81 -10.81
C LYS A 118 9.38 8.27 -10.82
N LYS A 119 9.25 6.95 -10.72
CA LYS A 119 7.96 6.28 -10.55
C LYS A 119 7.09 7.01 -9.51
N PHE A 120 5.86 7.32 -9.88
CA PHE A 120 4.93 8.10 -9.06
C PHE A 120 4.15 7.17 -8.14
N ASP A 121 4.78 6.81 -7.03
CA ASP A 121 4.19 6.00 -5.97
C ASP A 121 4.58 6.57 -4.60
N TRP A 122 4.29 5.82 -3.54
CA TRP A 122 4.55 6.21 -2.15
C TRP A 122 6.01 6.58 -1.85
N GLU A 123 6.99 6.23 -2.71
CA GLU A 123 8.38 6.67 -2.55
C GLU A 123 8.67 8.04 -3.16
N ASN A 124 7.81 8.53 -4.04
CA ASN A 124 7.96 9.81 -4.73
C ASN A 124 7.59 10.97 -3.78
N TYR A 125 8.45 11.98 -3.67
CA TYR A 125 8.22 13.11 -2.75
C TYR A 125 7.02 13.97 -3.18
N ILE A 126 6.80 14.16 -4.48
CA ILE A 126 5.63 14.89 -4.98
C ILE A 126 4.36 14.15 -4.55
N TYR A 127 4.30 12.83 -4.76
CA TYR A 127 3.17 11.99 -4.35
C TYR A 127 2.89 12.11 -2.84
N LYS A 128 3.94 12.00 -2.02
CA LYS A 128 3.86 12.15 -0.55
C LYS A 128 3.27 13.50 -0.15
N VAL A 129 3.76 14.57 -0.76
CA VAL A 129 3.36 15.94 -0.44
C VAL A 129 1.91 16.18 -0.89
N ILE A 130 1.52 15.70 -2.07
CA ILE A 130 0.12 15.83 -2.55
C ILE A 130 -0.85 15.16 -1.60
N LEU A 131 -0.60 13.92 -1.20
CA LEU A 131 -1.51 13.23 -0.28
C LEU A 131 -1.60 13.96 1.06
N GLY A 132 -0.48 14.39 1.63
CA GLY A 132 -0.48 15.09 2.91
C GLY A 132 -1.15 16.46 2.81
N ALA A 133 -0.82 17.25 1.79
CA ALA A 133 -1.44 18.54 1.54
C ALA A 133 -2.95 18.40 1.33
N GLN A 134 -3.39 17.45 0.49
CA GLN A 134 -4.80 17.20 0.20
C GLN A 134 -5.56 16.78 1.46
N TYR A 135 -5.11 15.73 2.14
CA TYR A 135 -5.81 15.20 3.32
C TYR A 135 -5.95 16.24 4.43
N ILE A 136 -4.91 17.02 4.67
CA ILE A 136 -4.94 18.10 5.66
C ILE A 136 -5.83 19.26 5.19
N THR A 137 -5.76 19.67 3.92
CA THR A 137 -6.57 20.78 3.39
C THR A 137 -8.07 20.45 3.41
N ASP A 138 -8.43 19.22 3.05
CA ASP A 138 -9.82 18.76 2.94
C ASP A 138 -10.50 18.62 4.32
N ASN A 139 -9.74 18.34 5.37
CA ASN A 139 -10.28 18.04 6.71
C ASN A 139 -10.04 19.14 7.73
N ILE A 140 -9.01 19.97 7.55
CA ILE A 140 -8.60 20.99 8.52
C ILE A 140 -8.80 22.37 7.89
N SER A 141 -9.62 23.23 8.49
CA SER A 141 -9.94 24.55 7.93
C SER A 141 -8.99 25.67 8.38
N GLY A 142 -8.32 25.53 9.53
CA GLY A 142 -7.48 26.58 10.11
C GLY A 142 -6.02 26.48 9.68
N GLU A 143 -5.43 27.58 9.20
CA GLU A 143 -4.04 27.63 8.71
C GLU A 143 -3.02 27.20 9.77
N THR A 144 -3.12 27.72 10.99
CA THR A 144 -2.25 27.31 12.11
C THR A 144 -2.35 25.82 12.43
N GLU A 145 -3.55 25.25 12.29
CA GLU A 145 -3.78 23.82 12.55
C GLU A 145 -3.25 22.97 11.40
N ARG A 146 -3.39 23.41 10.14
CA ARG A 146 -2.77 22.77 8.98
C ARG A 146 -1.25 22.71 9.15
N GLU A 147 -0.66 23.80 9.61
CA GLU A 147 0.77 23.88 9.87
C GLU A 147 1.21 22.87 10.94
N ARG A 148 0.44 22.75 12.02
CA ARG A 148 0.66 21.72 13.05
C ARG A 148 0.69 20.32 12.44
N TYR A 149 -0.26 19.99 11.56
CA TYR A 149 -0.29 18.69 10.90
C TYR A 149 0.84 18.47 9.90
N TYR A 150 1.28 19.50 9.16
CA TYR A 150 2.46 19.38 8.31
C TYR A 150 3.70 19.05 9.14
N HIS A 151 3.88 19.72 10.28
CA HIS A 151 4.94 19.36 11.24
C HIS A 151 4.80 17.94 11.77
N LEU A 152 3.60 17.48 12.13
CA LEU A 152 3.36 16.10 12.59
C LEU A 152 3.74 15.06 11.52
N ILE A 153 3.39 15.30 10.25
CA ILE A 153 3.79 14.45 9.14
C ILE A 153 5.31 14.41 9.02
N ILE A 154 5.97 15.57 9.04
CA ILE A 154 7.43 15.69 8.89
C ILE A 154 8.16 15.01 10.04
N ASP A 155 7.70 15.22 11.26
CA ASP A 155 8.29 14.60 12.45
C ASP A 155 8.01 13.10 12.52
N ASN A 156 7.05 12.58 11.76
CA ASN A 156 6.70 11.16 11.70
C ASN A 156 6.77 10.58 10.28
N LEU A 157 7.68 11.06 9.42
CA LEU A 157 7.80 10.65 8.01
C LEU A 157 7.87 9.13 7.82
N ASP A 158 8.49 8.42 8.76
CA ASP A 158 8.61 6.96 8.69
C ASP A 158 7.26 6.25 8.79
N VAL A 159 6.45 6.65 9.76
CA VAL A 159 5.07 6.18 9.97
C VAL A 159 4.20 6.63 8.80
N TYR A 160 4.29 7.90 8.42
CA TYR A 160 3.55 8.46 7.29
C TYR A 160 3.82 7.71 5.99
N ASN A 161 5.10 7.45 5.65
CA ASN A 161 5.48 6.67 4.48
C ASN A 161 4.85 5.27 4.50
N TYR A 162 4.76 4.64 5.66
CA TYR A 162 4.14 3.32 5.80
C TYR A 162 2.62 3.41 5.64
N LEU A 163 1.95 4.43 6.20
CA LEU A 163 0.51 4.66 5.98
C LEU A 163 0.20 4.81 4.49
N ILE A 164 0.89 5.70 3.79
CA ILE A 164 0.62 5.91 2.36
C ILE A 164 1.14 4.77 1.47
N LYS A 165 1.97 3.85 1.99
CA LYS A 165 2.42 2.68 1.22
C LYS A 165 1.25 1.73 0.94
N TYR A 166 0.43 1.46 1.95
CA TYR A 166 -0.69 0.51 1.84
C TYR A 166 -1.96 1.23 1.38
N GLU A 167 -2.55 0.78 0.27
CA GLU A 167 -3.76 1.38 -0.30
C GLU A 167 -4.91 1.49 0.71
N LEU A 168 -5.04 0.50 1.59
CA LEU A 168 -6.05 0.48 2.64
C LEU A 168 -5.93 1.68 3.61
N PHE A 169 -4.71 2.09 3.94
CA PHE A 169 -4.45 3.17 4.89
C PHE A 169 -4.41 4.54 4.23
N ARG A 170 -4.49 4.62 2.88
CA ARG A 170 -4.61 5.88 2.12
C ARG A 170 -6.03 6.46 2.25
N ASN A 171 -6.40 6.76 3.49
CA ASN A 171 -7.63 7.44 3.85
C ASN A 171 -7.25 8.64 4.73
N ASP A 172 -7.84 9.77 4.43
CA ASP A 172 -7.61 11.05 5.07
C ASP A 172 -7.88 11.00 6.58
N GLN A 173 -9.07 10.56 6.98
CA GLN A 173 -9.47 10.47 8.39
C GLN A 173 -8.58 9.51 9.17
N PHE A 174 -8.23 8.36 8.58
CA PHE A 174 -7.34 7.39 9.22
C PHE A 174 -5.95 7.97 9.48
N ILE A 175 -5.35 8.64 8.48
CA ILE A 175 -4.03 9.25 8.64
C ILE A 175 -4.07 10.34 9.71
N ILE A 176 -5.08 11.22 9.67
CA ILE A 176 -5.25 12.29 10.67
C ILE A 176 -5.40 11.69 12.07
N ASN A 177 -6.25 10.67 12.25
CA ASN A 177 -6.43 10.02 13.54
C ASN A 177 -5.13 9.39 14.06
N ILE A 178 -4.33 8.74 13.19
CA ILE A 178 -3.03 8.18 13.60
C ILE A 178 -2.05 9.29 14.03
N LEU A 179 -2.02 10.41 13.31
CA LEU A 179 -1.18 11.56 13.67
C LEU A 179 -1.63 12.19 15.01
N ASP A 180 -2.94 12.33 15.21
CA ASP A 180 -3.50 12.81 16.48
C ASP A 180 -3.17 11.88 17.64
N ILE A 181 -3.29 10.57 17.47
CA ILE A 181 -2.91 9.60 18.52
C ILE A 181 -1.42 9.73 18.87
N ILE A 182 -0.56 9.89 17.87
CA ILE A 182 0.89 10.06 18.08
C ILE A 182 1.18 11.36 18.84
N ASP A 183 0.48 12.44 18.52
CA ASP A 183 0.65 13.74 19.16
C ASP A 183 0.09 13.75 20.59
N GLU A 184 -1.13 13.24 20.78
CA GLU A 184 -1.79 13.14 22.09
C GLU A 184 -1.00 12.32 23.10
N LEU A 185 -0.32 11.26 22.65
CA LEU A 185 0.51 10.42 23.50
C LEU A 185 1.95 10.95 23.63
N ASP A 186 2.34 12.01 22.91
CA ASP A 186 3.71 12.54 22.81
C ASP A 186 4.76 11.46 22.44
N ILE A 187 4.40 10.56 21.52
CA ILE A 187 5.22 9.38 21.18
C ILE A 187 6.00 9.52 19.86
N SER A 188 6.06 10.70 19.24
CA SER A 188 6.77 10.89 17.96
C SER A 188 8.20 10.35 18.00
N LYS A 189 8.94 10.59 19.09
CA LYS A 189 10.31 10.06 19.28
C LYS A 189 10.32 8.53 19.38
N LEU A 190 9.39 7.96 20.12
CA LEU A 190 9.25 6.51 20.31
C LEU A 190 8.86 5.81 19.01
N ALA A 191 7.86 6.33 18.28
CA ALA A 191 7.37 5.76 17.03
C ALA A 191 8.49 5.58 15.99
N LYS A 192 9.47 6.49 15.99
CA LYS A 192 10.67 6.44 15.12
C LYS A 192 11.80 5.56 15.65
N ALA A 193 11.79 5.22 16.94
CA ALA A 193 12.89 4.52 17.58
C ALA A 193 12.97 3.06 17.12
N LYS A 194 14.19 2.54 17.04
CA LYS A 194 14.43 1.12 16.78
C LYS A 194 14.02 0.28 17.98
N ILE A 195 13.39 -0.85 17.70
CA ILE A 195 13.14 -1.89 18.69
C ILE A 195 14.47 -2.59 18.98
N LYS A 196 14.79 -2.77 20.26
CA LYS A 196 16.04 -3.39 20.71
C LYS A 196 15.73 -4.71 21.43
N GLY A 197 16.64 -5.67 21.35
CA GLY A 197 16.50 -6.95 22.06
C GLY A 197 15.45 -7.90 21.46
N ARG A 198 15.05 -7.68 20.20
CA ARG A 198 14.07 -8.47 19.45
C ARG A 198 14.61 -8.85 18.08
N GLU A 199 15.66 -9.67 18.07
CA GLU A 199 16.34 -10.14 16.85
C GLU A 199 15.39 -10.95 15.94
N ASP A 200 14.34 -11.55 16.52
CA ASP A 200 13.27 -12.25 15.81
C ASP A 200 12.47 -11.38 14.83
N LEU A 201 12.52 -10.05 15.00
CA LEU A 201 11.77 -9.11 14.17
C LEU A 201 12.59 -8.58 12.96
N GLY A 202 13.92 -8.65 13.02
CA GLY A 202 14.85 -8.13 12.00
C GLY A 202 15.56 -6.81 12.38
N ASP A 203 16.50 -6.38 11.52
CA ASP A 203 17.56 -5.40 11.86
C ASP A 203 17.16 -3.90 11.86
N ASP A 204 16.00 -3.54 11.31
CA ASP A 204 15.53 -2.14 11.21
C ASP A 204 14.05 -1.96 11.59
N GLU A 205 13.63 -2.69 12.61
CA GLU A 205 12.25 -2.59 13.10
C GLU A 205 12.06 -1.43 14.05
N ARG A 206 10.94 -0.72 13.85
CA ARG A 206 10.60 0.51 14.58
C ARG A 206 9.20 0.39 15.16
N TYR A 207 8.99 0.97 16.34
CA TYR A 207 7.73 0.83 17.08
C TYR A 207 6.52 1.27 16.25
N GLY A 208 6.56 2.44 15.61
CA GLY A 208 5.45 2.94 14.80
C GLY A 208 5.14 2.07 13.58
N ARG A 209 6.17 1.57 12.87
CA ARG A 209 5.99 0.63 11.75
C ARG A 209 5.34 -0.67 12.22
N ARG A 210 5.72 -1.17 13.39
CA ARG A 210 5.17 -2.41 13.94
C ARG A 210 3.73 -2.27 14.39
N VAL A 211 3.35 -1.13 14.96
CA VAL A 211 1.93 -0.82 15.22
C VAL A 211 1.12 -0.88 13.92
N LEU A 212 1.59 -0.24 12.84
CA LEU A 212 0.89 -0.27 11.55
C LEU A 212 0.92 -1.65 10.88
N PHE A 213 1.98 -2.43 11.08
CA PHE A 213 2.06 -3.82 10.65
C PHE A 213 0.98 -4.66 11.32
N GLU A 214 0.78 -4.50 12.63
CA GLU A 214 -0.27 -5.21 13.36
C GLU A 214 -1.67 -4.78 12.92
N PHE A 215 -1.90 -3.49 12.65
CA PHE A 215 -3.15 -3.03 11.99
C PHE A 215 -3.38 -3.69 10.63
N ASN A 216 -2.31 -3.91 9.84
CA ASN A 216 -2.42 -4.55 8.54
C ASN A 216 -2.61 -6.08 8.63
N LYS A 217 -2.29 -6.69 9.78
CA LYS A 217 -2.43 -8.13 10.03
C LYS A 217 -3.75 -8.50 10.70
N SER A 218 -4.22 -7.69 11.64
CA SER A 218 -5.40 -7.93 12.45
C SER A 218 -6.68 -7.89 11.60
N TYR A 219 -7.38 -9.03 11.52
CA TYR A 219 -8.61 -9.13 10.73
C TYR A 219 -9.80 -8.55 11.52
N PRO A 220 -10.67 -7.71 10.90
CA PRO A 220 -10.71 -7.34 9.49
C PRO A 220 -10.02 -6.00 9.25
N VAL A 221 -8.80 -6.07 8.72
CA VAL A 221 -7.95 -5.03 8.11
C VAL A 221 -8.76 -3.93 7.39
N VAL A 222 -9.90 -4.26 6.77
CA VAL A 222 -10.81 -3.33 6.07
C VAL A 222 -11.52 -2.29 6.98
N MET A 223 -11.58 -2.51 8.30
CA MET A 223 -12.30 -1.61 9.23
C MET A 223 -11.42 -0.63 9.98
N ALA A 224 -10.09 -0.79 10.03
CA ALA A 224 -9.23 0.13 10.79
C ALA A 224 -9.39 1.60 10.33
N PRO A 225 -9.48 1.91 9.03
CA PRO A 225 -9.83 3.26 8.56
C PRO A 225 -11.26 3.72 8.86
N MET A 226 -12.14 2.80 9.27
CA MET A 226 -13.54 3.06 9.62
C MET A 226 -13.76 3.19 11.13
N LEU A 227 -12.71 2.97 11.94
CA LEU A 227 -12.80 3.11 13.39
C LEU A 227 -12.82 4.58 13.79
N GLU A 228 -13.62 4.87 14.80
CA GLU A 228 -13.57 6.15 15.48
C GLU A 228 -12.22 6.32 16.19
N LYS A 229 -11.76 7.57 16.34
CA LYS A 229 -10.42 7.87 16.86
C LYS A 229 -10.12 7.18 18.19
N GLU A 230 -11.07 7.16 19.12
CA GLU A 230 -10.88 6.54 20.44
C GLU A 230 -10.75 5.00 20.39
N GLU A 231 -11.47 4.34 19.48
CA GLU A 231 -11.33 2.90 19.27
C GLU A 231 -9.99 2.60 18.59
N LEU A 232 -9.61 3.41 17.61
CA LEU A 232 -8.32 3.32 16.94
C LEU A 232 -7.16 3.51 17.93
N LYS A 233 -7.29 4.48 18.86
CA LYS A 233 -6.31 4.75 19.92
C LYS A 233 -6.12 3.55 20.84
N LYS A 234 -7.21 2.90 21.26
CA LYS A 234 -7.13 1.67 22.08
C LYS A 234 -6.34 0.59 21.35
N LEU A 235 -6.65 0.31 20.09
CA LEU A 235 -5.91 -0.68 19.30
C LEU A 235 -4.45 -0.27 19.07
N PHE A 236 -4.19 1.03 18.85
CA PHE A 236 -2.84 1.55 18.70
C PHE A 236 -2.00 1.25 19.94
N ILE A 237 -2.55 1.54 21.13
CA ILE A 237 -1.91 1.25 22.43
C ILE A 237 -1.70 -0.26 22.59
N THR A 238 -2.70 -1.08 22.25
CA THR A 238 -2.59 -2.54 22.28
C THR A 238 -1.43 -3.05 21.44
N TYR A 239 -1.33 -2.59 20.19
CA TYR A 239 -0.25 -3.03 19.29
C TYR A 239 1.10 -2.45 19.67
N LEU A 240 1.14 -1.26 20.28
CA LEU A 240 2.38 -0.73 20.84
C LEU A 240 2.86 -1.58 22.02
N ASN A 241 1.93 -2.05 22.86
CA ASN A 241 2.22 -2.86 24.04
C ASN A 241 2.88 -4.22 23.72
N TYR A 242 2.67 -4.75 22.52
CA TYR A 242 3.36 -5.97 22.06
C TYR A 242 4.89 -5.79 21.95
N TYR A 243 5.37 -4.55 21.91
CA TYR A 243 6.78 -4.24 21.68
C TYR A 243 7.36 -3.32 22.74
N TYR A 244 6.54 -2.53 23.43
CA TYR A 244 6.97 -1.49 24.36
C TYR A 244 6.08 -1.43 25.60
N ASP A 245 6.65 -1.23 26.79
CA ASP A 245 5.86 -1.08 28.01
C ASP A 245 5.11 0.27 28.02
N VAL A 246 3.82 0.23 27.65
CA VAL A 246 2.98 1.42 27.53
C VAL A 246 2.62 2.06 28.87
N THR A 247 2.87 1.39 30.00
CA THR A 247 2.66 1.97 31.35
C THR A 247 3.56 3.18 31.60
N THR A 248 4.62 3.34 30.81
CA THR A 248 5.51 4.50 30.83
C THR A 248 4.93 5.73 30.11
N ILE A 249 3.86 5.54 29.33
CA ILE A 249 3.21 6.57 28.51
C ILE A 249 1.85 6.94 29.08
N ILE A 250 1.07 5.95 29.51
CA ILE A 250 -0.29 6.12 30.02
C ILE A 250 -0.47 5.45 31.39
N PRO A 251 -1.39 5.95 32.25
CA PRO A 251 -1.75 5.28 33.49
C PRO A 251 -2.28 3.86 33.26
N LYS A 252 -2.06 2.95 34.22
CA LYS A 252 -2.51 1.55 34.11
C LYS A 252 -4.03 1.44 33.92
N GLU A 253 -4.79 2.37 34.48
CA GLU A 253 -6.24 2.43 34.41
C GLU A 253 -6.76 2.74 33.00
N GLU A 254 -5.92 3.31 32.13
CA GLU A 254 -6.26 3.65 30.75
C GLU A 254 -5.82 2.56 29.75
N ILE A 255 -5.11 1.54 30.22
CA ILE A 255 -4.74 0.38 29.40
C ILE A 255 -6.00 -0.46 29.15
N PRO A 256 -6.31 -0.82 27.89
CA PRO A 256 -7.43 -1.70 27.59
C PRO A 256 -7.43 -2.95 28.49
N THR A 257 -8.52 -3.19 29.22
CA THR A 257 -8.63 -4.27 30.23
C THR A 257 -8.29 -5.66 29.70
N GLU A 258 -8.45 -5.88 28.39
CA GLU A 258 -8.08 -7.12 27.69
C GLU A 258 -6.57 -7.41 27.78
N LEU A 259 -5.73 -6.39 27.97
CA LEU A 259 -4.27 -6.53 28.13
C LEU A 259 -3.82 -6.75 29.58
N LEU A 260 -4.61 -6.30 30.57
CA LEU A 260 -4.27 -6.43 31.98
C LEU A 260 -4.49 -7.89 32.46
N ASN A 261 -5.53 -8.53 31.93
CA ASN A 261 -5.92 -9.90 32.33
C ASN A 261 -4.98 -11.00 31.80
N GLU A 262 -4.12 -10.75 30.80
CA GLU A 262 -3.13 -11.73 30.35
C GLU A 262 -1.89 -11.79 31.27
N SER A 263 -1.70 -10.78 32.13
CA SER A 263 -0.52 -10.68 33.00
C SER A 263 -0.72 -11.23 34.41
N GLU A 264 -1.96 -11.48 34.85
CA GLU A 264 -2.27 -12.02 36.18
C GLU A 264 -2.40 -13.56 36.22
N ASP A 265 -2.48 -14.23 35.07
CA ASP A 265 -2.68 -15.70 34.98
C ASP A 265 -1.38 -16.50 34.73
N GLN A 266 -0.18 -15.94 34.93
CA GLN A 266 1.10 -16.66 34.70
C GLN A 266 2.05 -16.78 35.92
N GLU A 267 1.52 -16.70 37.14
CA GLU A 267 2.24 -17.17 38.33
C GLU A 267 1.50 -18.35 38.97
N GLU A 268 1.58 -19.53 38.35
CA GLU A 268 1.51 -20.88 38.93
C GLU A 268 1.19 -21.91 37.83
N ASP A 269 2.20 -22.43 37.13
CA ASP A 269 2.53 -23.86 37.24
C ASP A 269 3.85 -24.16 36.50
N SER A 270 4.66 -24.97 37.16
CA SER A 270 5.97 -25.39 36.71
C SER A 270 5.89 -26.71 35.93
N SER A 271 6.91 -26.91 35.10
CA SER A 271 7.45 -28.20 34.61
C SER A 271 6.90 -28.78 33.29
N ASP A 272 7.85 -28.86 32.36
CA ASP A 272 8.07 -29.87 31.33
C ASP A 272 7.18 -29.89 30.07
N ASP A 273 7.89 -29.98 28.93
CA ASP A 273 7.46 -30.39 27.58
C ASP A 273 6.76 -29.40 26.61
N ILE A 274 7.48 -28.37 26.12
CA ILE A 274 7.31 -27.90 24.72
C ILE A 274 8.66 -27.47 24.10
N ALA A 275 9.69 -28.31 24.20
CA ALA A 275 11.01 -28.06 23.60
C ALA A 275 11.33 -28.79 22.27
N PRO A 276 10.57 -29.78 21.76
CA PRO A 276 10.93 -30.42 20.49
C PRO A 276 9.86 -30.38 19.38
N MET A 277 9.05 -29.33 19.24
CA MET A 277 8.14 -29.18 18.09
C MET A 277 8.48 -28.04 17.12
N LEU A 278 9.46 -27.19 17.43
CA LEU A 278 9.90 -26.09 16.55
C LEU A 278 11.26 -26.33 15.86
N SER A 279 11.97 -27.42 16.20
CA SER A 279 13.25 -27.78 15.55
C SER A 279 13.07 -28.41 14.16
N ASP A 280 11.94 -29.07 13.89
CA ASP A 280 11.73 -29.83 12.65
C ASP A 280 11.17 -29.01 11.47
N MET A 281 10.88 -27.72 11.68
CA MET A 281 10.41 -26.81 10.61
C MET A 281 11.44 -25.80 10.11
N VAL A 282 12.67 -25.82 10.66
CA VAL A 282 13.77 -24.94 10.21
C VAL A 282 14.77 -25.65 9.28
N ASP A 283 14.88 -26.98 9.32
CA ASP A 283 15.83 -27.75 8.50
C ASP A 283 15.36 -28.08 7.07
N LYS A 284 14.23 -27.54 6.59
CA LYS A 284 13.72 -27.78 5.22
C LYS A 284 13.71 -26.57 4.28
N VAL A 285 14.28 -25.44 4.69
CA VAL A 285 14.36 -24.23 3.85
C VAL A 285 15.79 -23.90 3.41
N GLU A 286 16.84 -24.48 4.03
CA GLU A 286 18.25 -24.16 3.68
C GLU A 286 18.87 -24.96 2.52
N HIS A 287 18.11 -25.75 1.78
CA HIS A 287 18.61 -26.41 0.57
C HIS A 287 17.74 -26.10 -0.66
N ARG A 288 17.82 -24.83 -1.12
CA ARG A 288 17.63 -24.45 -2.54
C ARG A 288 17.96 -22.98 -2.81
N THR A 289 19.21 -22.57 -2.56
CA THR A 289 19.82 -21.41 -3.21
C THR A 289 21.18 -21.82 -3.74
N GLY A 290 21.18 -22.39 -4.94
CA GLY A 290 22.39 -22.57 -5.74
C GLY A 290 22.62 -21.31 -6.57
N GLU A 291 23.83 -20.77 -6.43
CA GLU A 291 24.41 -19.70 -7.26
C GLU A 291 24.24 -19.98 -8.75
N VAL A 292 23.78 -18.98 -9.52
CA VAL A 292 24.13 -18.86 -10.95
C VAL A 292 24.36 -17.39 -11.27
N THR A 293 25.61 -17.11 -11.62
CA THR A 293 26.12 -15.88 -12.24
C THR A 293 25.53 -15.69 -13.64
N PHE A 294 25.28 -14.45 -14.05
CA PHE A 294 24.96 -14.13 -15.44
C PHE A 294 25.89 -13.03 -15.97
N ASP A 295 26.67 -13.40 -16.97
CA ASP A 295 27.40 -12.51 -17.87
C ASP A 295 26.82 -12.68 -19.29
N HIS A 296 27.02 -11.65 -20.12
CA HIS A 296 26.31 -11.29 -21.36
C HIS A 296 26.19 -12.36 -22.48
N THR A 297 25.12 -12.30 -23.28
CA THR A 297 25.13 -11.96 -24.75
C THR A 297 23.78 -12.16 -25.44
N ASP A 298 23.62 -11.42 -26.54
CA ASP A 298 22.43 -11.11 -27.34
C ASP A 298 21.76 -12.25 -28.15
N ASP A 299 20.53 -11.89 -28.58
CA ASP A 299 19.92 -12.17 -29.89
C ASP A 299 19.13 -13.50 -30.09
N LYS A 300 17.78 -13.41 -30.07
CA LYS A 300 16.98 -13.36 -31.31
C LYS A 300 15.46 -13.36 -31.07
N SER A 301 14.83 -12.48 -31.83
CA SER A 301 13.40 -12.28 -32.04
C SER A 301 12.66 -13.48 -32.65
N GLN A 302 11.34 -13.57 -32.38
CA GLN A 302 10.20 -13.65 -33.34
C GLN A 302 8.96 -14.28 -32.65
N VAL A 303 7.86 -13.51 -32.43
CA VAL A 303 6.58 -13.47 -33.22
C VAL A 303 5.70 -14.72 -32.91
N ALA A 304 4.40 -14.76 -32.63
CA ALA A 304 3.20 -13.92 -32.79
C ALA A 304 2.08 -14.54 -31.88
N GLU A 305 1.23 -13.75 -31.22
CA GLU A 305 -0.21 -13.55 -31.51
C GLU A 305 -1.23 -14.70 -31.29
N VAL A 306 -2.19 -14.41 -30.40
CA VAL A 306 -3.64 -14.76 -30.33
C VAL A 306 -4.07 -16.25 -30.33
N GLN A 307 -4.81 -16.67 -29.28
CA GLN A 307 -6.24 -17.06 -29.37
C GLN A 307 -6.81 -17.67 -28.08
N VAL A 308 -7.83 -16.99 -27.56
CA VAL A 308 -8.84 -17.51 -26.65
C VAL A 308 -9.73 -18.48 -27.43
N SER A 309 -9.81 -19.74 -27.01
CA SER A 309 -11.06 -20.48 -26.82
C SER A 309 -10.82 -21.99 -26.64
N THR A 310 -11.64 -22.57 -25.75
CA THR A 310 -12.02 -23.98 -25.73
C THR A 310 -10.97 -24.99 -25.26
N LEU A 311 -11.14 -25.52 -24.04
CA LEU A 311 -11.22 -26.97 -23.83
C LEU A 311 -12.13 -27.26 -22.63
N VAL A 312 -13.17 -28.00 -22.96
CA VAL A 312 -14.29 -28.49 -22.15
C VAL A 312 -13.92 -29.88 -21.63
N LYS A 313 -14.31 -30.15 -20.38
CA LYS A 313 -14.62 -31.45 -19.74
C LYS A 313 -13.85 -32.70 -20.19
N GLU A 314 -13.16 -33.32 -19.23
CA GLU A 314 -13.15 -34.78 -19.08
C GLU A 314 -13.42 -35.15 -17.61
N ASN A 315 -14.28 -36.16 -17.45
CA ASN A 315 -14.87 -36.63 -16.19
C ASN A 315 -14.57 -38.12 -16.01
N HIS A 316 -14.30 -38.52 -14.75
CA HIS A 316 -14.54 -39.82 -14.09
C HIS A 316 -13.72 -41.06 -14.53
N LEU A 317 -13.31 -41.98 -13.64
CA LEU A 317 -14.09 -42.70 -12.61
C LEU A 317 -13.20 -43.24 -11.47
N GLN A 318 -13.75 -43.27 -10.24
CA GLN A 318 -13.88 -44.50 -9.44
C GLN A 318 -15.02 -44.31 -8.42
N ASP A 319 -15.98 -45.23 -8.47
CA ASP A 319 -17.23 -45.28 -7.70
C ASP A 319 -17.01 -45.61 -6.22
N GLU A 320 -17.55 -44.79 -5.31
CA GLU A 320 -18.18 -45.25 -4.07
C GLU A 320 -19.38 -44.33 -3.73
N LYS A 321 -20.59 -44.91 -3.65
CA LYS A 321 -21.86 -44.37 -3.12
C LYS A 321 -21.99 -42.83 -3.05
N VAL A 322 -22.39 -42.19 -4.14
CA VAL A 322 -22.66 -40.74 -4.13
C VAL A 322 -24.00 -40.45 -3.45
N GLN A 323 -23.93 -40.11 -2.17
CA GLN A 323 -24.94 -39.29 -1.51
C GLN A 323 -24.99 -37.95 -2.26
N THR A 324 -26.04 -37.71 -3.04
CA THR A 324 -26.15 -36.48 -3.84
C THR A 324 -26.27 -35.29 -2.92
N ASP A 325 -25.23 -34.44 -2.88
CA ASP A 325 -25.24 -33.21 -2.08
C ASP A 325 -26.38 -32.30 -2.55
N PRO A 326 -27.38 -32.02 -1.68
CA PRO A 326 -28.53 -31.18 -2.04
C PRO A 326 -28.14 -29.77 -2.49
N LEU A 327 -27.04 -29.23 -1.95
CA LEU A 327 -26.54 -27.90 -2.28
C LEU A 327 -25.96 -27.87 -3.70
N LEU A 328 -25.16 -28.88 -4.08
CA LEU A 328 -24.63 -28.96 -5.44
C LEU A 328 -25.74 -29.14 -6.47
N THR A 329 -26.73 -29.99 -6.14
CA THR A 329 -27.92 -30.21 -6.98
C THR A 329 -28.70 -28.91 -7.19
N TYR A 330 -28.83 -28.08 -6.15
CA TYR A 330 -29.46 -26.77 -6.27
C TYR A 330 -28.67 -25.83 -7.19
N LEU A 331 -27.34 -25.75 -7.01
CA LEU A 331 -26.48 -24.85 -7.80
C LEU A 331 -26.51 -25.19 -9.30
N GLU A 332 -26.52 -26.48 -9.64
CA GLU A 332 -26.69 -26.94 -11.02
C GLU A 332 -28.07 -26.57 -11.59
N LYS A 333 -29.14 -26.72 -10.79
CA LYS A 333 -30.50 -26.36 -11.19
C LYS A 333 -30.65 -24.87 -11.50
N VAL A 334 -29.92 -24.00 -10.80
CA VAL A 334 -29.94 -22.54 -11.04
C VAL A 334 -28.82 -22.06 -11.98
N ASP A 335 -28.14 -22.99 -12.66
CA ASP A 335 -27.07 -22.75 -13.65
C ASP A 335 -25.92 -21.87 -13.10
N LEU A 336 -25.49 -22.15 -11.87
CA LEU A 336 -24.36 -21.46 -11.24
C LEU A 336 -23.10 -22.33 -11.28
N SER A 337 -22.01 -21.75 -11.80
CA SER A 337 -20.69 -22.39 -11.80
C SER A 337 -20.09 -22.43 -10.39
N TYR A 338 -19.51 -23.56 -10.00
CA TYR A 338 -18.89 -23.71 -8.69
C TYR A 338 -17.59 -24.53 -8.72
N ILE A 339 -16.82 -24.44 -7.64
CA ILE A 339 -15.61 -25.23 -7.36
C ILE A 339 -15.78 -25.83 -5.98
N ASP A 340 -15.93 -27.15 -5.89
CA ASP A 340 -15.99 -27.86 -4.61
C ASP A 340 -14.63 -28.48 -4.27
N ARG A 341 -14.14 -28.19 -3.07
CA ARG A 341 -12.91 -28.81 -2.51
C ARG A 341 -13.13 -29.32 -1.09
N ARG A 342 -14.38 -29.49 -0.65
CA ARG A 342 -14.70 -29.97 0.70
C ARG A 342 -14.15 -31.37 0.97
N ASP A 343 -14.06 -32.20 -0.08
CA ASP A 343 -13.41 -33.52 -0.08
C ASP A 343 -11.93 -33.48 0.37
N LYS A 344 -11.26 -32.34 0.21
CA LYS A 344 -9.84 -32.12 0.56
C LYS A 344 -9.65 -31.17 1.74
N GLY A 345 -10.67 -31.02 2.59
CA GLY A 345 -10.66 -30.06 3.71
C GLY A 345 -10.70 -28.60 3.27
N GLY A 346 -11.06 -28.34 2.01
CA GLY A 346 -11.29 -27.01 1.46
C GLY A 346 -12.75 -26.57 1.58
N PHE A 347 -13.11 -25.54 0.83
CA PHE A 347 -14.45 -24.96 0.85
C PHE A 347 -15.13 -25.07 -0.51
N LEU A 348 -16.46 -24.92 -0.52
CA LEU A 348 -17.25 -24.75 -1.73
C LEU A 348 -17.26 -23.27 -2.16
N TRP A 349 -16.96 -23.03 -3.43
CA TRP A 349 -16.96 -21.70 -4.04
C TRP A 349 -17.97 -21.62 -5.17
N VAL A 350 -18.84 -20.61 -5.18
CA VAL A 350 -19.77 -20.34 -6.29
C VAL A 350 -19.29 -19.09 -7.03
N ILE A 351 -19.01 -19.23 -8.33
CA ILE A 351 -18.44 -18.16 -9.17
C ILE A 351 -19.54 -17.20 -9.61
N GLY A 352 -19.34 -15.90 -9.38
CA GLY A 352 -20.25 -14.85 -9.77
C GLY A 352 -20.16 -13.62 -8.88
N ASP A 353 -20.52 -12.46 -9.43
CA ASP A 353 -20.53 -11.18 -8.73
C ASP A 353 -21.78 -11.03 -7.82
N ARG A 354 -22.12 -9.80 -7.42
CA ARG A 354 -23.31 -9.56 -6.58
C ARG A 354 -24.64 -9.87 -7.27
N SER A 355 -24.69 -9.94 -8.59
CA SER A 355 -25.93 -10.21 -9.34
C SER A 355 -26.51 -11.59 -9.03
N ILE A 356 -25.67 -12.57 -8.70
CA ILE A 356 -26.13 -13.93 -8.40
C ILE A 356 -26.70 -14.08 -6.98
N ARG A 357 -26.57 -13.05 -6.13
CA ARG A 357 -27.07 -13.06 -4.74
C ARG A 357 -28.56 -13.42 -4.65
N ARG A 358 -29.36 -13.01 -5.64
CA ARG A 358 -30.80 -13.33 -5.70
C ARG A 358 -31.06 -14.85 -5.74
N HIS A 359 -30.16 -15.62 -6.35
CA HIS A 359 -30.22 -17.08 -6.43
C HIS A 359 -29.67 -17.76 -5.16
N LEU A 360 -28.84 -17.06 -4.37
CA LEU A 360 -28.25 -17.60 -3.13
C LEU A 360 -29.08 -17.29 -1.87
N ASN A 361 -29.88 -16.22 -1.88
CA ASN A 361 -30.70 -15.81 -0.73
C ASN A 361 -31.62 -16.93 -0.17
N PRO A 362 -32.25 -17.81 -0.98
CA PRO A 362 -33.03 -18.93 -0.44
C PRO A 362 -32.20 -19.88 0.43
N LEU A 363 -30.94 -20.13 0.07
CA LEU A 363 -30.04 -21.01 0.83
C LEU A 363 -29.71 -20.45 2.22
N LYS A 364 -29.69 -19.13 2.36
CA LYS A 364 -29.52 -18.47 3.67
C LYS A 364 -30.69 -18.76 4.62
N GLN A 365 -31.90 -18.94 4.09
CA GLN A 365 -33.08 -19.29 4.89
C GLN A 365 -33.04 -20.74 5.37
N GLU A 366 -32.29 -21.59 4.68
CA GLU A 366 -32.01 -22.99 5.05
C GLU A 366 -30.80 -23.12 6.00
N GLY A 367 -30.28 -22.00 6.51
CA GLY A 367 -29.17 -21.97 7.47
C GLY A 367 -27.77 -22.04 6.85
N ILE A 368 -27.66 -22.05 5.52
CA ILE A 368 -26.37 -22.15 4.82
C ILE A 368 -25.67 -20.79 4.85
N LYS A 369 -24.44 -20.77 5.37
CA LYS A 369 -23.64 -19.54 5.46
C LYS A 369 -22.74 -19.39 4.25
N TYR A 370 -22.68 -18.17 3.74
CA TYR A 370 -21.81 -17.82 2.63
C TYR A 370 -21.33 -16.38 2.71
N LYS A 371 -20.13 -16.11 2.16
CA LYS A 371 -19.50 -14.78 2.14
C LYS A 371 -19.08 -14.41 0.73
N TYR A 372 -19.47 -13.22 0.28
CA TYR A 372 -19.02 -12.67 -1.00
C TYR A 372 -17.55 -12.24 -0.94
N LYS A 373 -16.79 -12.59 -1.98
CA LYS A 373 -15.40 -12.19 -2.20
C LYS A 373 -15.30 -11.52 -3.58
N PRO A 374 -15.21 -10.18 -3.66
CA PRO A 374 -15.21 -9.47 -4.94
C PRO A 374 -14.03 -9.83 -5.83
N ILE A 375 -12.89 -10.21 -5.26
CA ILE A 375 -11.70 -10.66 -5.99
C ILE A 375 -11.56 -12.20 -5.91
N GLY A 376 -12.46 -12.90 -5.22
CA GLY A 376 -12.35 -14.35 -5.04
C GLY A 376 -11.10 -14.80 -4.28
N SER A 377 -10.46 -15.87 -4.75
CA SER A 377 -9.18 -16.39 -4.25
C SER A 377 -8.36 -17.02 -5.37
N LYS A 378 -7.15 -17.51 -5.06
CA LYS A 378 -6.35 -18.32 -5.99
C LYS A 378 -7.13 -19.52 -6.54
N VAL A 379 -8.05 -20.10 -5.74
CA VAL A 379 -8.90 -21.23 -6.15
C VAL A 379 -9.90 -20.81 -7.24
N THR A 380 -10.39 -19.58 -7.19
CA THR A 380 -11.34 -19.03 -8.18
C THR A 380 -10.66 -18.28 -9.33
N ALA A 381 -9.33 -18.37 -9.42
CA ALA A 381 -8.48 -17.61 -10.34
C ALA A 381 -8.70 -16.09 -10.23
N ASN A 382 -8.83 -15.60 -8.99
CA ASN A 382 -9.07 -14.20 -8.66
C ASN A 382 -10.35 -13.60 -9.29
N ARG A 383 -11.37 -14.43 -9.54
CA ARG A 383 -12.69 -13.99 -10.03
C ARG A 383 -13.67 -13.82 -8.88
N PRO A 384 -14.63 -12.86 -8.98
CA PRO A 384 -15.70 -12.69 -7.99
C PRO A 384 -16.40 -14.00 -7.69
N ALA A 385 -16.54 -14.32 -6.40
CA ALA A 385 -17.11 -15.58 -5.97
C ALA A 385 -17.71 -15.50 -4.56
N TRP A 386 -18.47 -16.53 -4.22
CA TRP A 386 -19.13 -16.70 -2.94
C TRP A 386 -18.57 -17.95 -2.26
N LEU A 387 -17.98 -17.76 -1.09
CA LEU A 387 -17.40 -18.82 -0.27
C LEU A 387 -18.48 -19.37 0.67
N PHE A 388 -18.77 -20.66 0.57
CA PHE A 388 -19.66 -21.39 1.47
C PHE A 388 -18.86 -22.04 2.60
N TYR A 389 -19.37 -21.96 3.82
CA TYR A 389 -18.75 -22.50 5.02
C TYR A 389 -19.82 -23.01 5.98
N ASP A 390 -19.52 -24.09 6.70
CA ASP A 390 -20.44 -24.72 7.65
C ASP A 390 -20.64 -23.87 8.92
#